data_AF-W9XGJ2-F1
#
_entry.id   AF-W9XGJ2-F1
#
_cell.length_a   1.000
_cell.length_b   1.000
_cell.length_c   1.000
_cell.angle_alpha   90.00
_cell.angle_beta   90.00
_cell.angle_gamma   90.00
#
_symmetry.space_group_name_H-M   'P 1'
#
loop_
_entity.id
_entity.type
_entity.pdbx_description
1 polymer ?
#
loop_
_entity_poly.entity_id
_entity_poly.type
_entity_poly.pdbx_seq_one_letter_code
_entity_poly.pdbx_strand_id
1 'polypeptide(L)' 'MVQFSEETKERISKIIDITREVVHYGYLPLILYLGYTRSEPKPALIRYPPSRLPASDQD' A
#
# COMPACT_ATOMS: atom_id res chain seq x y z
N MET A 1 -17.15 -35.89 -22.00
CA MET A 1 -16.06 -35.40 -21.11
C MET A 1 -15.87 -33.90 -21.32
N VAL A 2 -16.53 -33.06 -20.51
CA VAL A 2 -16.34 -31.59 -20.48
C VAL A 2 -16.36 -31.09 -19.02
N GLN A 3 -15.87 -31.90 -18.09
CA GLN A 3 -15.90 -31.56 -16.66
C GLN A 3 -14.81 -30.55 -16.27
N PHE A 4 -13.68 -30.58 -16.99
CA PHE A 4 -12.57 -29.66 -16.78
C PHE A 4 -12.91 -28.19 -17.08
N SER A 5 -13.83 -27.91 -18.02
CA SER A 5 -14.18 -26.54 -18.40
C SER A 5 -14.94 -25.81 -17.30
N GLU A 6 -15.91 -26.49 -16.67
CA GLU A 6 -16.73 -25.92 -15.59
C GLU A 6 -15.88 -25.73 -14.32
N GLU A 7 -15.10 -26.73 -13.92
CA GLU A 7 -14.19 -26.62 -12.76
C GLU A 7 -13.14 -25.50 -12.96
N THR A 8 -12.56 -25.42 -14.17
CA THR A 8 -11.56 -24.39 -14.49
C THR A 8 -12.18 -22.99 -14.48
N LYS A 9 -13.39 -22.83 -15.03
CA LYS A 9 -14.11 -21.54 -14.97
C LYS A 9 -14.41 -21.11 -13.54
N GLU A 10 -14.83 -22.05 -12.70
CA GLU A 10 -15.13 -21.76 -11.30
C GLU A 10 -13.86 -21.36 -10.51
N ARG A 11 -12.74 -22.06 -10.76
CA ARG A 11 -11.43 -21.69 -10.18
C ARG A 11 -10.95 -20.33 -10.65
N ILE A 12 -11.02 -20.03 -11.95
CA ILE A 12 -10.61 -18.73 -12.49
C ILE A 12 -11.45 -17.61 -11.87
N SER A 13 -12.76 -17.82 -11.75
CA SER A 13 -13.65 -16.82 -11.13
C SER A 13 -13.24 -16.53 -9.67
N LYS A 14 -13.02 -17.59 -8.87
CA LYS A 14 -12.52 -17.45 -7.49
C LYS A 14 -11.17 -16.73 -7.42
N ILE A 15 -10.24 -17.03 -8.31
CA ILE A 15 -8.92 -16.38 -8.34
C ILE A 15 -9.06 -14.91 -8.69
N ILE A 16 -9.92 -14.55 -9.66
CA ILE A 16 -10.12 -13.15 -10.05
C ILE A 16 -10.75 -12.34 -8.91
N ASP A 17 -11.71 -12.92 -8.19
CA ASP A 17 -12.33 -12.26 -7.04
C ASP A 17 -11.28 -11.95 -5.95
N ILE A 18 -10.45 -12.94 -5.60
CA ILE A 18 -9.36 -12.76 -4.64
C ILE A 18 -8.32 -11.76 -5.16
N THR A 19 -7.96 -11.85 -6.44
CA THR A 19 -6.98 -10.95 -7.07
C THR A 19 -7.44 -9.49 -6.96
N ARG A 20 -8.75 -9.25 -7.11
CA ARG A 20 -9.31 -7.90 -7.00
C ARG A 20 -9.13 -7.31 -5.61
N GLU A 21 -9.39 -8.09 -4.55
CA GLU A 21 -9.14 -7.65 -3.16
C GLU A 21 -7.64 -7.46 -2.89
N VAL A 22 -6.80 -8.41 -3.30
CA VAL A 22 -5.35 -8.35 -3.07
C VAL A 22 -4.73 -7.14 -3.77
N VAL A 23 -5.10 -6.86 -5.02
CA VAL A 23 -4.62 -5.68 -5.73
C VAL A 23 -5.18 -4.41 -5.08
N HIS A 24 -6.45 -4.41 -4.69
CA HIS A 24 -7.09 -3.24 -4.09
C HIS A 24 -6.54 -2.88 -2.71
N TYR A 25 -6.16 -3.84 -1.88
CA TYR A 25 -5.54 -3.52 -0.59
C TYR A 25 -4.02 -3.49 -0.67
N GLY A 26 -3.43 -4.20 -1.63
CA GLY A 26 -1.98 -4.28 -1.81
C GLY A 26 -1.36 -3.12 -2.59
N TYR A 27 -2.13 -2.40 -3.42
CA TYR A 27 -1.54 -1.32 -4.23
C TYR A 27 -0.92 -0.22 -3.35
N LEU A 28 -1.56 0.14 -2.23
CA LEU A 28 -1.12 1.24 -1.38
C LEU A 28 0.18 0.91 -0.60
N PRO A 29 0.30 -0.26 0.07
CA PRO A 29 1.58 -0.74 0.60
C PRO A 29 2.68 -0.82 -0.45
N LEU A 30 2.36 -1.30 -1.66
CA LEU A 30 3.34 -1.46 -2.74
C LEU A 30 3.93 -0.12 -3.19
N ILE A 31 3.09 0.88 -3.47
CA ILE A 31 3.57 2.20 -3.90
C ILE A 31 4.35 2.92 -2.79
N LEU A 32 3.94 2.76 -1.52
CA LEU A 32 4.66 3.33 -0.37
C LEU A 32 6.04 2.69 -0.22
N TYR A 33 6.13 1.37 -0.37
CA TYR A 33 7.41 0.66 -0.32
C TYR A 33 8.37 1.11 -1.43
N LEU A 34 7.86 1.23 -2.67
CA LEU A 34 8.65 1.72 -3.80
C LEU A 34 9.11 3.18 -3.59
N GLY A 35 8.23 4.04 -3.09
CA GLY A 35 8.57 5.42 -2.75
C GLY A 35 9.61 5.50 -1.63
N TYR A 36 9.47 4.68 -0.59
CA TYR A 36 10.42 4.65 0.53
C TYR A 36 11.82 4.17 0.14
N THR A 37 11.90 3.19 -0.76
CA THR A 37 13.17 2.57 -1.16
C THR A 37 13.99 3.39 -2.16
N ARG A 38 13.35 4.23 -2.99
CA ARG A 38 14.02 4.99 -4.07
C ARG A 38 14.19 6.48 -3.79
N SER A 39 13.62 7.01 -2.72
CA SER A 39 13.71 8.43 -2.40
C SER A 39 14.89 8.70 -1.47
N GLU A 40 15.80 9.59 -1.87
CA GLU A 40 16.79 10.19 -0.99
C GLU A 40 16.49 11.69 -0.80
N PRO A 41 16.27 12.15 0.44
CA PRO A 41 16.27 11.40 1.71
C PRO A 41 15.02 10.50 1.87
N LYS A 42 15.16 9.40 2.62
CA LYS A 42 14.06 8.47 2.90
C LYS A 42 12.87 9.20 3.56
N PRO A 43 11.65 9.06 3.05
CA PRO A 43 10.49 9.76 3.59
C PRO A 43 10.18 9.27 5.00
N ALA A 44 9.99 10.21 5.94
CA ALA A 44 9.58 9.90 7.30
C ALA A 44 8.13 9.41 7.31
N LEU A 45 7.88 8.23 7.91
CA LEU A 45 6.54 7.62 8.00
C LEU A 45 5.56 8.47 8.82
N ILE A 46 6.08 9.20 9.83
CA ILE A 46 5.32 10.12 10.67
C ILE A 46 6.19 11.36 10.83
N ARG A 47 5.72 12.51 10.36
CA ARG A 47 6.39 13.81 10.55
C ARG A 47 5.70 14.55 11.68
N TYR A 48 6.37 14.62 12.83
CA TYR A 48 5.88 15.44 13.92
C TYR A 48 6.02 16.93 13.54
N PRO A 49 4.98 17.76 13.76
CA PRO A 49 5.11 19.19 13.57
C PRO A 49 6.21 19.70 14.52
N PRO A 50 7.04 20.66 14.08
CA PRO A 50 8.05 21.22 14.95
C PRO A 50 7.34 21.82 16.17
N SER A 51 7.73 21.38 17.37
CA SER A 51 7.33 22.00 18.62
C SER A 51 7.73 23.46 18.51
N ARG A 52 6.75 24.37 18.36
CA ARG A 52 7.01 25.80 18.46
C ARG A 52 7.57 26.04 19.86
N LEU A 53 8.88 26.19 19.97
CA LEU A 53 9.48 26.68 21.21
C LEU A 53 8.91 28.10 21.39
N PRO A 54 8.31 28.41 22.56
CA PRO A 54 7.93 29.78 22.86
C PRO A 54 9.21 30.61 22.72
N ALA A 55 9.14 31.67 21.91
CA ALA A 55 10.20 32.65 21.86
C ALA A 55 10.39 33.12 23.29
N SER A 56 11.52 32.77 23.88
CA SER A 56 12.00 33.41 25.09
C SER A 56 12.13 34.87 24.72
N ASP A 57 11.14 35.67 25.12
CA ASP A 57 11.25 37.12 25.17
C ASP A 57 12.60 37.43 25.83
N GLN A 58 13.54 37.83 24.97
CA GLN A 58 14.87 38.21 25.35
C GLN A 58 14.79 39.70 25.66
N ASP A 59 14.51 40.00 26.94
CA ASP A 59 14.76 41.30 27.57
C ASP A 59 16.29 41.55 27.71
#